data_AF-A0A930TWX8-F1
#
_entry.id   AF-A0A930TWX8-F1
#
_cell.length_a   1.000
_cell.length_b   1.000
_cell.length_c   1.000
_cell.angle_alpha   90.00
_cell.angle_beta   90.00
_cell.angle_gamma   90.00
#
_symmetry.space_group_name_H-M   'P 1'
#
loop_
_entity.id
_entity.type
_entity.pdbx_description
1 polymer ?
#
loop_
_entity_poly.entity_id
_entity_poly.type
_entity_poly.pdbx_seq_one_letter_code
_entity_poly.pdbx_strand_id
1 'polypeptide(L)' 'MLSALIWIPVLGAILISLLPPDLKPDRYRAIAIALVTGLLACTGLVAYQFNPAEGSMQMAEYIPWLPWLGLNYSI' A
#
# COMPACT_ATOMS: atom_id res chain seq x y z
N MET A 1 6.74 -5.89 -0.34
CA MET A 1 5.39 -6.40 -0.64
C MET A 1 4.31 -5.81 0.28
N LEU A 2 4.43 -5.89 1.60
CA LEU A 2 3.58 -5.18 2.56
C LEU A 2 3.77 -3.66 2.51
N SER A 3 5.00 -3.18 2.32
CA SER A 3 5.28 -1.75 2.19
C SER A 3 4.52 -1.12 1.03
N ALA A 4 4.39 -1.85 -0.08
CA ALA A 4 3.61 -1.39 -1.23
C ALA A 4 2.13 -1.21 -0.87
N LEU A 5 1.54 -2.13 -0.10
CA LEU A 5 0.15 -2.01 0.38
C LEU A 5 -0.05 -0.79 1.28
N ILE A 6 0.99 -0.37 2.02
CA ILE A 6 0.96 0.84 2.85
C ILE A 6 1.10 2.10 1.99
N TRP A 7 2.00 2.09 1.00
CA TRP A 7 2.28 3.27 0.18
C TRP A 7 1.24 3.54 -0.91
N ILE A 8 0.59 2.51 -1.47
CA ILE A 8 -0.47 2.67 -2.49
C ILE A 8 -1.59 3.66 -2.06
N PRO A 9 -2.21 3.55 -0.88
CA PRO A 9 -3.24 4.51 -0.47
C PRO A 9 -2.68 5.92 -0.21
N VAL A 10 -1.44 6.03 0.28
CA VAL A 10 -0.78 7.33 0.48
C VAL A 10 -0.56 8.02 -0.86
N LEU A 11 0.02 7.31 -1.83
CA LEU A 11 0.22 7.83 -3.18
C LEU A 11 -1.11 8.10 -3.88
N GLY A 12 -2.12 7.26 -3.69
CA GLY A 12 -3.47 7.46 -4.21
C GLY A 12 -4.10 8.76 -3.70
N ALA A 13 -3.96 9.05 -2.40
CA ALA A 13 -4.45 10.30 -1.81
C ALA A 13 -3.71 11.53 -2.36
N ILE A 14 -2.38 11.44 -2.53
CA ILE A 14 -1.58 12.51 -3.15
C ILE A 14 -2.00 12.75 -4.60
N LEU A 15 -2.22 11.68 -5.38
CA LEU A 15 -2.69 11.81 -6.76
C LEU A 15 -4.07 12.47 -6.82
N ILE A 16 -4.98 12.09 -5.92
CA ILE A 16 -6.32 12.69 -5.83
C ILE A 16 -6.23 14.18 -5.45
N SER A 17 -5.33 14.57 -4.55
CA SER A 17 -5.19 15.97 -4.13
C SER A 17 -4.59 16.88 -5.21
N LEU A 18 -3.86 16.30 -6.18
CA LEU A 18 -3.31 17.02 -7.34
C LEU A 18 -4.32 17.20 -8.49
N LEU A 19 -5.51 16.59 -8.40
CA LEU A 19 -6.53 16.71 -9.44
C LEU A 19 -7.24 18.09 -9.41
N PRO A 20 -7.61 18.64 -10.59
CA PRO A 20 -8.31 19.93 -10.70
C PRO A 20 -9.61 20.00 -9.89
N PRO A 21 -9.81 21.00 -9.02
CA PRO A 21 -10.94 21.08 -8.09
C PRO A 21 -12.32 21.22 -8.75
N ASP A 22 -12.35 21.57 -10.04
CA ASP A 22 -13.55 21.69 -10.88
C ASP A 22 -14.01 20.35 -11.49
N LEU A 23 -13.28 19.27 -11.24
CA LEU A 23 -13.72 17.92 -11.62
C LEU A 23 -15.03 17.55 -10.94
N LYS A 24 -15.91 16.89 -11.69
CA LYS A 24 -17.18 16.36 -11.16
C LYS A 24 -16.91 15.40 -9.98
N PRO A 25 -17.67 15.50 -8.88
CA PRO A 25 -17.52 14.61 -7.71
C PRO A 25 -17.50 13.11 -8.06
N ASP A 26 -18.25 12.70 -9.07
CA ASP A 26 -18.31 11.30 -9.51
C ASP A 26 -16.98 10.79 -10.06
N ARG A 27 -16.17 11.66 -10.69
CA ARG A 27 -14.85 11.28 -11.20
C ARG A 27 -13.86 11.02 -10.07
N TYR A 28 -13.88 11.86 -9.04
CA TYR A 28 -13.08 11.64 -7.83
C TYR A 28 -13.41 10.31 -7.17
N ARG A 29 -14.71 10.02 -7.02
CA ARG A 29 -15.18 8.75 -6.45
C ARG A 29 -14.74 7.55 -7.30
N ALA A 30 -14.89 7.62 -8.62
CA ALA A 30 -14.48 6.55 -9.51
C ALA A 30 -12.96 6.27 -9.42
N ILE A 31 -12.13 7.32 -9.36
CA ILE A 31 -10.68 7.19 -9.20
C ILE A 31 -10.34 6.55 -7.85
N ALA A 32 -10.96 7.02 -6.77
CA ALA A 32 -10.76 6.45 -5.44
C ALA A 32 -11.18 4.97 -5.38
N ILE A 33 -12.32 4.61 -5.97
CA ILE A 33 -12.78 3.22 -6.07
C ILE A 33 -11.77 2.38 -6.84
N ALA A 34 -11.31 2.84 -8.01
CA ALA A 34 -10.33 2.11 -8.80
C ALA A 34 -9.02 1.84 -8.03
N LEU A 35 -8.52 2.84 -7.29
CA LEU A 35 -7.34 2.70 -6.43
C LEU A 35 -7.55 1.67 -5.33
N VAL A 36 -8.68 1.72 -4.62
CA VAL A 36 -8.99 0.79 -3.52
C VAL A 36 -9.24 -0.64 -4.05
N THR A 37 -9.87 -0.78 -5.22
CA THR A 37 -10.03 -2.09 -5.87
C THR A 37 -8.68 -2.69 -6.26
N GLY A 38 -7.76 -1.87 -6.79
CA GLY A 38 -6.39 -2.30 -7.06
C GLY A 38 -5.66 -2.73 -5.79
N LEU A 39 -5.78 -1.95 -4.71
CA LEU A 39 -5.22 -2.29 -3.40
C LEU A 39 -5.77 -3.63 -2.87
N LEU A 40 -7.08 -3.86 -2.97
CA LEU A 40 -7.73 -5.10 -2.57
C LEU A 40 -7.20 -6.30 -3.37
N ALA A 41 -7.02 -6.15 -4.69
CA ALA A 41 -6.44 -7.18 -5.53
C ALA A 41 -4.99 -7.51 -5.13
N CYS A 42 -4.16 -6.49 -4.85
CA CYS A 42 -2.81 -6.70 -4.33
C CYS A 42 -2.82 -7.43 -2.99
N THR A 43 -3.72 -7.07 -2.08
CA THR A 43 -3.89 -7.77 -0.79
C THR A 43 -4.27 -9.24 -1.00
N GLY A 44 -5.18 -9.52 -1.95
CA GLY A 44 -5.55 -10.89 -2.31
C GLY A 44 -4.37 -11.70 -2.86
N LEU A 45 -3.51 -11.09 -3.67
CA LEU A 45 -2.29 -11.74 -4.17
C LEU A 45 -1.29 -12.05 -3.04
N VAL A 46 -1.15 -11.15 -2.07
CA VAL A 46 -0.32 -11.39 -0.88
C VAL A 46 -0.90 -12.54 -0.05
N ALA A 47 -2.21 -12.55 0.18
CA ALA A 47 -2.89 -13.61 0.89
C ALA A 47 -2.76 -14.98 0.18
N TYR A 48 -2.82 -15.01 -1.16
CA TYR A 48 -2.63 -16.24 -1.93
C TYR A 48 -1.23 -16.84 -1.79
N GLN A 49 -0.21 -16.01 -1.56
CA GLN A 49 1.18 -16.46 -1.36
C GLN A 49 1.46 -16.90 0.08
N PHE A 50 0.52 -16.71 1.01
CA PHE A 50 0.70 -17.05 2.41
C PHE A 50 0.65 -18.57 2.63
N ASN A 51 1.66 -19.11 3.30
CA ASN A 51 1.75 -20.52 3.70
C ASN A 51 1.29 -20.69 5.16
N PRO A 52 0.11 -21.27 5.43
CA PRO A 52 -0.37 -21.45 6.81
C PRO A 52 0.44 -22.45 7.64
N ALA A 53 1.30 -23.27 7.01
CA ALA A 53 2.17 -24.21 7.72
C ALA A 53 3.42 -23.54 8.34
N GLU A 54 3.74 -22.30 7.95
CA GLU A 54 4.90 -21.57 8.46
C GLU A 54 4.47 -20.55 9.53
N GLY A 55 5.00 -20.70 10.74
CA GLY A 55 4.69 -19.82 11.88
C GLY A 55 5.51 -18.52 11.94
N SER A 56 6.41 -18.29 10.99
CA SER A 56 7.23 -17.06 10.88
C SER A 56 6.49 -15.95 10.13
N MET A 57 6.97 -14.70 10.25
CA MET A 57 6.53 -13.62 9.34
C MET A 57 7.05 -13.89 7.93
N GLN A 58 6.15 -14.07 6.97
CA GLN A 58 6.48 -14.47 5.59
C GLN A 58 6.63 -13.31 4.62
N MET A 59 6.06 -12.14 4.94
CA MET A 59 6.16 -10.92 4.14
C MET A 59 7.06 -9.87 4.81
N ALA A 60 8.02 -10.34 5.60
CA ALA A 60 8.87 -9.46 6.37
C ALA A 60 9.78 -8.65 5.44
N GLU A 61 9.87 -7.35 5.71
CA GLU A 61 10.69 -6.41 4.96
C GLU A 61 11.59 -5.65 5.92
N TYR A 62 12.89 -5.67 5.65
CA TYR A 62 13.87 -5.00 6.49
C TYR A 62 14.69 -4.01 5.66
N ILE A 63 14.53 -2.73 5.96
CA ILE A 63 15.27 -1.65 5.31
C ILE A 63 15.89 -0.76 6.39
N PRO A 64 17.22 -0.62 6.45
CA PRO A 64 17.87 0.31 7.36
C PRO A 64 17.40 1.74 7.06
N TRP A 65 16.83 2.41 8.07
CA TRP A 65 16.28 3.76 7.88
C TRP A 65 17.23 4.82 8.42
N LEU A 66 17.70 4.64 9.66
CA LEU A 66 18.66 5.55 10.28
C LEU A 66 19.74 4.74 11.03
N PRO A 67 20.77 4.25 10.33
CA PRO A 67 21.69 3.23 10.85
C PRO A 67 22.49 3.67 12.08
N TRP A 68 22.85 4.94 12.17
CA TRP A 68 23.59 5.49 13.30
C TRP A 68 22.77 5.55 14.60
N LEU A 69 21.44 5.54 14.50
CA LEU A 69 20.51 5.37 15.63
C LEU A 69 20.00 3.93 15.73
N GLY A 70 20.44 3.02 14.86
CA GLY A 70 19.94 1.64 14.79
C GLY A 70 18.48 1.52 14.35
N LEU A 71 17.88 2.55 13.75
CA LEU A 71 16.48 2.50 13.32
C LEU A 71 16.35 1.80 11.97
N ASN A 72 15.42 0.85 11.91
CA ASN A 72 15.11 0.09 10.72
C ASN A 72 13.61 0.16 10.46
N TYR A 73 13.25 0.26 9.20
CA TYR A 73 11.90 -0.03 8.75
C TYR A 73 11.79 -1.54 8.62
N SER A 74 11.22 -2.16 9.67
CA SER A 74 10.99 -3.60 9.74
C SER A 74 9.50 -3.84 9.82
N ILE A 75 8.98 -4.60 8.86
CA ILE A 75 7.60 -5.11 8.82
C ILE A 75 7.66 -6.63 8.74
#